data_AF-A0A8K0JRZ9-F1
#
_entry.id   AF-A0A8K0JRZ9-F1
#
_cell.length_a   1.000
_cell.length_b   1.000
_cell.length_c   1.000
_cell.angle_alpha   90.00
_cell.angle_beta   90.00
_cell.angle_gamma   90.00
#
_symmetry.space_group_name_H-M   'P 1'
#
loop_
_entity.id
_entity.type
_entity.pdbx_description
1 polymer ?
#
loop_
_entity_poly.entity_id
_entity_poly.type
_entity_poly.pdbx_seq_one_letter_code
_entity_poly.pdbx_strand_id
1 'polypeptide(L)'
;MSETVIRAINSSITIFSVPFSRFGILPIGGRSTAIKLKNDEVFVLASSPADKETIDTINAMGTVKYLLTPDTVHAMYISDFFKLYPDAKCIGPEGIAQKKPDVKWAGVFGEGGESKTYGFEDELKLQYFPGHVNKEIAVLHMPTKTLVEADLYFNLPPTEQYSKTSQSSQPIWPLSLLQSGMKNAIPRLTGKDKAAMSRDTKIVAAWDFDRLIPCHGDVIETGAKQVWLDAFKVYLDN
;
A
#
# COMPACT_ATOMS: atom_id res chain seq x y z
N MET A 1 -4.30 -24.93 -5.04
CA MET A 1 -4.89 -23.76 -5.72
C MET A 1 -4.34 -22.52 -5.06
N SER A 2 -4.17 -21.41 -5.78
CA SER A 2 -3.70 -20.18 -5.15
C SER A 2 -4.71 -19.71 -4.08
N GLU A 3 -4.20 -19.27 -2.92
CA GLU A 3 -4.99 -18.58 -1.90
C GLU A 3 -5.16 -17.08 -2.23
N THR A 4 -4.54 -16.59 -3.29
CA THR A 4 -4.63 -15.20 -3.74
C THR A 4 -6.03 -14.89 -4.25
N VAL A 5 -6.64 -13.87 -3.67
CA VAL A 5 -7.91 -13.29 -4.11
C VAL A 5 -7.58 -12.13 -5.05
N ILE A 6 -7.93 -12.30 -6.33
CA ILE A 6 -7.72 -11.29 -7.38
C ILE A 6 -9.05 -10.59 -7.61
N ARG A 7 -9.08 -9.27 -7.42
CA ARG A 7 -10.28 -8.45 -7.63
C ARG A 7 -9.94 -7.21 -8.46
N ALA A 8 -10.60 -7.07 -9.61
CA ALA A 8 -10.64 -5.80 -10.33
C ALA A 8 -11.56 -4.82 -9.58
N ILE A 9 -10.99 -3.73 -9.06
CA ILE A 9 -11.73 -2.65 -8.40
C ILE A 9 -12.51 -1.84 -9.44
N ASN A 10 -11.86 -1.60 -10.58
CA ASN A 10 -12.39 -0.92 -11.75
C ASN A 10 -11.54 -1.33 -12.97
N SER A 11 -11.71 -0.65 -14.11
CA SER A 11 -10.97 -0.95 -15.35
C SER A 11 -9.47 -0.67 -15.29
N SER A 12 -9.00 0.10 -14.29
CA SER A 12 -7.60 0.49 -14.14
C SER A 12 -6.92 -0.15 -12.93
N ILE A 13 -7.65 -0.52 -11.87
CA ILE A 13 -7.07 -1.00 -10.61
C ILE A 13 -7.46 -2.46 -10.35
N THR A 14 -6.45 -3.29 -10.10
CA THR A 14 -6.62 -4.68 -9.65
C THR A 14 -5.82 -4.89 -8.37
N ILE A 15 -6.43 -5.57 -7.39
CA ILE A 15 -5.79 -5.92 -6.12
C ILE A 15 -5.56 -7.43 -6.00
N PHE A 16 -4.50 -7.80 -5.28
CA PHE A 16 -4.04 -9.17 -5.07
C PHE A 16 -3.91 -9.42 -3.57
N SER A 17 -4.98 -9.95 -2.99
CA SER A 17 -5.17 -10.09 -1.55
C SER A 17 -4.78 -11.51 -1.10
N VAL A 18 -3.94 -11.62 -0.07
CA VAL A 18 -3.42 -12.89 0.45
C VAL A 18 -3.56 -12.98 1.97
N PRO A 19 -3.74 -14.18 2.55
CA PRO A 19 -3.75 -14.34 4.00
C PRO A 19 -2.37 -13.96 4.56
N PHE A 20 -2.36 -13.17 5.64
CA PHE A 20 -1.12 -12.82 6.34
C PHE A 20 -1.40 -12.51 7.81
N SER A 21 -0.66 -13.19 8.68
CA SER A 21 -0.80 -13.08 10.13
C SER A 21 0.48 -12.48 10.73
N ARG A 22 0.34 -11.31 11.38
CA ARG A 22 1.46 -10.66 12.06
C ARG A 22 1.84 -11.48 13.30
N PHE A 23 3.13 -11.79 13.42
CA PHE A 23 3.68 -12.71 14.43
C PHE A 23 3.03 -14.11 14.43
N GLY A 24 2.36 -14.50 13.34
CA GLY A 24 1.64 -15.77 13.24
C GLY A 24 0.31 -15.83 14.01
N ILE A 25 -0.05 -14.78 14.76
CA ILE A 25 -1.22 -14.81 15.67
C ILE A 25 -2.28 -13.73 15.40
N LEU A 26 -1.94 -12.64 14.72
CA LEU A 26 -2.85 -11.54 14.44
C LEU A 26 -3.13 -11.46 12.92
N PRO A 27 -4.27 -11.97 12.44
CA PRO A 27 -4.67 -11.84 11.04
C PRO A 27 -4.83 -10.37 10.66
N ILE A 28 -3.99 -9.90 9.74
CA ILE A 28 -4.08 -8.53 9.18
C ILE A 28 -4.21 -8.52 7.66
N GLY A 29 -3.98 -9.68 7.01
CA GLY A 29 -3.99 -9.80 5.55
C GLY A 29 -2.79 -9.12 4.90
N GLY A 30 -2.52 -9.41 3.63
CA GLY A 30 -1.55 -8.68 2.82
C GLY A 30 -2.13 -8.41 1.44
N ARG A 31 -1.68 -7.36 0.76
CA ARG A 31 -2.21 -6.98 -0.55
C ARG A 31 -1.16 -6.29 -1.41
N SER A 32 -1.00 -6.73 -2.66
CA SER A 32 -0.41 -5.89 -3.71
C SER A 32 -1.50 -5.17 -4.49
N THR A 33 -1.17 -4.04 -5.11
CA THR A 33 -2.09 -3.28 -5.96
C THR A 33 -1.40 -2.97 -7.29
N ALA A 34 -2.02 -3.35 -8.41
CA ALA A 34 -1.61 -2.93 -9.74
C ALA A 34 -2.57 -1.86 -10.28
N ILE A 35 -2.00 -0.83 -10.89
CA ILE A 35 -2.70 0.30 -11.46
C ILE A 35 -2.24 0.44 -12.91
N LYS A 36 -3.15 0.22 -13.84
CA LYS A 36 -2.99 0.51 -15.27
C LYS A 36 -3.14 2.01 -15.49
N LEU A 37 -2.08 2.63 -16.01
CA LEU A 37 -2.00 4.03 -16.38
C LEU A 37 -2.38 4.23 -17.86
N LYS A 38 -2.42 5.49 -18.32
CA LYS A 38 -2.46 5.82 -19.75
C LYS A 38 -1.25 5.21 -20.46
N ASN A 39 -1.44 4.86 -21.74
CA ASN A 39 -0.45 4.19 -22.58
C ASN A 39 -0.15 2.73 -22.22
N ASP A 40 -1.07 2.02 -21.57
CA ASP A 40 -0.93 0.60 -21.21
C ASP A 40 0.29 0.30 -20.32
N GLU A 41 0.81 1.30 -19.61
CA GLU A 41 1.83 1.11 -18.58
C GLU A 41 1.18 0.68 -17.25
N VAL A 42 1.87 -0.15 -16.48
CA VAL A 42 1.39 -0.63 -15.19
C VAL A 42 2.34 -0.19 -14.07
N PHE A 43 1.76 0.42 -13.05
CA PHE A 43 2.37 0.71 -11.77
C PHE A 43 1.96 -0.37 -10.77
N VAL A 44 2.92 -1.02 -10.13
CA VAL A 44 2.63 -2.05 -9.12
C VAL A 44 3.20 -1.62 -7.77
N LEU A 45 2.33 -1.50 -6.77
CA LEU A 45 2.72 -1.50 -5.37
C LEU A 45 2.89 -2.97 -4.94
N ALA A 46 4.14 -3.41 -4.83
CA ALA A 46 4.52 -4.79 -4.62
C ALA A 46 4.64 -5.12 -3.13
N SER A 47 3.70 -5.90 -2.60
CA SER A 47 3.59 -6.19 -1.17
C SER A 47 3.09 -7.62 -0.84
N SER A 48 2.84 -8.46 -1.84
CA SER A 48 2.40 -9.85 -1.70
C SER A 48 3.16 -10.73 -2.70
N PRO A 49 3.15 -12.07 -2.57
CA PRO A 49 3.77 -12.95 -3.55
C PRO A 49 3.25 -12.72 -4.97
N ALA A 50 4.13 -12.79 -5.96
CA ALA A 50 3.78 -12.82 -7.38
C ALA A 50 3.61 -14.27 -7.85
N ASP A 51 2.50 -14.91 -7.47
CA ASP A 51 2.18 -16.23 -8.00
C ASP A 51 1.79 -16.17 -9.50
N LYS A 52 1.62 -17.35 -10.12
CA LYS A 52 1.33 -17.42 -11.56
C LYS A 52 0.07 -16.63 -11.95
N GLU A 53 -1.01 -16.73 -11.17
CA GLU A 53 -2.27 -16.02 -11.47
C GLU A 53 -2.10 -14.50 -11.34
N THR A 54 -1.32 -14.05 -10.36
CA THR A 54 -0.94 -12.64 -10.16
C THR A 54 -0.14 -12.12 -11.34
N ILE A 55 0.90 -12.85 -11.76
CA ILE A 55 1.75 -12.47 -12.90
C ILE A 55 0.93 -12.40 -14.19
N ASP A 56 0.14 -13.44 -14.48
CA ASP A 56 -0.69 -13.50 -15.69
C ASP A 56 -1.68 -12.32 -15.73
N THR A 57 -2.29 -11.99 -14.59
CA THR A 57 -3.23 -10.87 -14.48
C THR A 57 -2.53 -9.52 -14.69
N ILE A 58 -1.37 -9.30 -14.06
CA ILE A 58 -0.60 -8.05 -14.22
C ILE A 58 -0.15 -7.88 -15.67
N ASN A 59 0.36 -8.94 -16.30
CA ASN A 59 0.79 -8.90 -17.70
C ASN A 59 -0.37 -8.63 -18.66
N ALA A 60 -1.58 -9.11 -18.35
CA ALA A 60 -2.77 -8.80 -19.14
C ALA A 60 -3.24 -7.34 -19.00
N MET A 61 -2.85 -6.64 -17.93
CA MET A 61 -3.17 -5.21 -17.76
C MET A 61 -2.32 -4.33 -18.68
N GLY A 62 -1.05 -4.69 -18.91
CA GLY A 62 -0.12 -3.92 -19.73
C GLY A 62 1.35 -4.16 -19.38
N THR A 63 2.21 -3.23 -19.79
CA THR A 63 3.66 -3.31 -19.53
C THR A 63 4.00 -2.75 -18.15
N VAL A 64 4.53 -3.59 -17.26
CA VAL A 64 4.99 -3.13 -15.94
C VAL A 64 6.16 -2.17 -16.09
N LYS A 65 5.92 -0.90 -15.74
CA LYS A 65 6.89 0.19 -15.89
C LYS A 65 7.43 0.69 -14.55
N TYR A 66 6.63 0.56 -13.50
CA TYR A 66 6.96 1.07 -12.17
C TYR A 66 6.69 0.01 -11.11
N LEU A 67 7.64 -0.16 -10.21
CA LEU A 67 7.50 -0.99 -9.02
C LEU A 67 7.73 -0.12 -7.78
N LEU A 68 6.72 0.02 -6.94
CA LEU A 68 6.83 0.70 -5.66
C LEU A 68 6.86 -0.34 -4.54
N THR A 69 7.81 -0.20 -3.61
CA THR A 69 7.63 -0.73 -2.26
C THR A 69 7.15 0.41 -1.36
N PRO A 70 5.99 0.27 -0.69
CA PRO A 70 5.35 1.41 -0.04
C PRO A 70 6.06 1.84 1.24
N ASP A 71 6.74 0.93 1.93
CA ASP A 71 7.53 1.24 3.10
C ASP A 71 8.72 0.26 3.25
N THR A 72 9.52 0.41 4.30
CA THR A 72 10.68 -0.46 4.52
C THR A 72 10.32 -1.90 4.94
N VAL A 73 9.14 -2.19 5.49
CA VAL A 73 8.76 -3.54 5.95
C VAL A 73 8.01 -4.33 4.88
N HIS A 74 7.31 -3.65 3.98
CA HIS A 74 6.67 -4.18 2.78
C HIS A 74 7.65 -4.47 1.63
N ALA A 75 8.95 -4.33 1.88
CA ALA A 75 10.02 -4.67 0.96
C ALA A 75 10.15 -6.17 0.63
N MET A 76 9.41 -7.06 1.30
CA MET A 76 9.64 -8.51 1.23
C MET A 76 9.72 -9.04 -0.21
N TYR A 77 8.76 -8.63 -1.06
CA TYR A 77 8.58 -9.18 -2.41
C TYR A 77 9.16 -8.33 -3.54
N ILE A 78 9.67 -7.12 -3.26
CA ILE A 78 10.14 -6.20 -4.32
C ILE A 78 11.27 -6.79 -5.18
N SER A 79 12.17 -7.57 -4.58
CA SER A 79 13.24 -8.29 -5.28
C SER A 79 12.69 -9.28 -6.32
N ASP A 80 11.61 -9.98 -6.01
CA ASP A 80 11.04 -10.98 -6.91
C ASP A 80 10.27 -10.30 -8.04
N PHE A 81 9.54 -9.23 -7.76
CA PHE A 81 8.95 -8.38 -8.81
C PHE A 81 10.03 -7.78 -9.72
N PHE A 82 11.16 -7.32 -9.18
CA PHE A 82 12.25 -6.78 -9.98
C PHE A 82 12.88 -7.83 -10.91
N LYS A 83 13.05 -9.08 -10.45
CA LYS A 83 13.51 -10.18 -11.32
C LYS A 83 12.54 -10.46 -12.47
N LEU A 84 11.24 -10.35 -12.23
CA LEU A 84 10.20 -10.54 -13.24
C LEU A 84 10.14 -9.37 -14.23
N TYR A 85 10.38 -8.14 -13.75
CA TYR A 85 10.29 -6.90 -14.53
C TYR A 85 11.58 -6.06 -14.38
N PRO A 86 12.72 -6.51 -14.92
CA PRO A 86 14.02 -5.89 -14.67
C PRO A 86 14.17 -4.48 -15.26
N ASP A 87 13.33 -4.12 -16.23
CA ASP A 87 13.31 -2.79 -16.85
C ASP A 87 12.39 -1.80 -16.11
N ALA A 88 11.63 -2.25 -15.12
CA ALA A 88 10.76 -1.39 -14.34
C ALA A 88 11.57 -0.44 -13.44
N LYS A 89 11.07 0.79 -13.29
CA LYS A 89 11.65 1.77 -12.37
C LYS A 89 11.23 1.41 -10.94
N CYS A 90 12.16 0.91 -10.14
CA CYS A 90 11.92 0.63 -8.73
C CYS A 90 11.97 1.92 -7.90
N ILE A 91 10.95 2.14 -7.07
CA ILE A 91 10.79 3.30 -6.19
C ILE A 91 10.52 2.79 -4.77
N GLY A 92 11.12 3.43 -3.78
CA GLY A 92 10.90 3.09 -2.38
C GLY A 92 11.32 4.22 -1.44
N PRO A 93 11.15 4.03 -0.13
CA PRO A 93 11.52 5.02 0.87
C PRO A 93 13.00 4.93 1.29
N GLU A 94 13.49 5.95 1.98
CA GLU A 94 14.77 5.99 2.69
C GLU A 94 15.07 4.67 3.41
N GLY A 95 16.31 4.20 3.32
CA GLY A 95 16.77 2.96 3.93
C GLY A 95 16.48 1.70 3.11
N ILE A 96 15.67 1.77 2.06
CA ILE A 96 15.33 0.61 1.23
C ILE A 96 16.55 0.07 0.46
N ALA A 97 17.42 0.95 -0.04
CA ALA A 97 18.58 0.55 -0.83
C ALA A 97 19.56 -0.33 -0.04
N GLN A 98 19.70 -0.07 1.27
CA GLN A 98 20.51 -0.90 2.17
C GLN A 98 19.84 -2.25 2.44
N LYS A 99 18.51 -2.26 2.59
CA LYS A 99 17.72 -3.48 2.87
C LYS A 99 17.60 -4.41 1.66
N LYS A 100 17.59 -3.84 0.46
CA LYS A 100 17.42 -4.52 -0.83
C LYS A 100 18.49 -4.06 -1.83
N PRO A 101 19.76 -4.45 -1.58
CA PRO A 101 20.89 -4.04 -2.42
C PRO A 101 20.90 -4.71 -3.80
N ASP A 102 20.10 -5.76 -3.98
CA ASP A 102 19.90 -6.48 -5.24
C ASP A 102 18.97 -5.76 -6.22
N VAL A 103 18.23 -4.74 -5.76
CA VAL A 103 17.26 -3.99 -6.57
C VAL A 103 17.87 -2.71 -7.11
N LYS A 104 17.68 -2.44 -8.41
CA LYS A 104 18.11 -1.18 -9.04
C LYS A 104 17.08 -0.08 -8.79
N TRP A 105 17.32 0.76 -7.79
CA TRP A 105 16.43 1.87 -7.43
C TRP A 105 16.53 3.05 -8.42
N ALA A 106 15.42 3.37 -9.06
CA ALA A 106 15.28 4.60 -9.84
C ALA A 106 15.06 5.82 -8.93
N GLY A 107 14.41 5.60 -7.78
CA GLY A 107 14.01 6.64 -6.84
C GLY A 107 13.97 6.16 -5.40
N VAL A 108 14.61 6.89 -4.49
CA VAL A 108 14.51 6.66 -3.05
C VAL A 108 14.01 7.93 -2.38
N PHE A 109 12.79 7.89 -1.85
CA PHE A 109 12.12 9.05 -1.22
C PHE A 109 12.75 9.32 0.15
N GLY A 110 13.13 10.57 0.42
CA GLY A 110 13.99 10.95 1.55
C GLY A 110 15.48 11.00 1.19
N GLU A 111 15.84 10.50 0.01
CA GLU A 111 17.18 10.59 -0.59
C GLU A 111 17.12 11.29 -1.97
N GLY A 112 16.14 12.19 -2.15
CA GLY A 112 15.96 13.00 -3.36
C GLY A 112 15.12 12.33 -4.46
N GLY A 113 14.61 11.13 -4.25
CA GLY A 113 13.69 10.45 -5.18
C GLY A 113 12.38 11.20 -5.40
N GLU A 114 11.90 11.93 -4.40
CA GLU A 114 10.68 12.74 -4.43
C GLU A 114 10.80 13.97 -5.35
N SER A 115 12.01 14.39 -5.70
CA SER A 115 12.26 15.53 -6.60
C SER A 115 12.34 15.14 -8.08
N LYS A 116 12.26 13.85 -8.39
CA LYS A 116 12.36 13.35 -9.77
C LYS A 116 10.98 13.26 -10.43
N THR A 117 10.97 13.27 -11.76
CA THR A 117 9.81 12.95 -12.59
C THR A 117 10.02 11.59 -13.23
N TYR A 118 9.10 10.66 -13.00
CA TYR A 118 9.19 9.27 -13.44
C TYR A 118 8.35 8.98 -14.70
N GLY A 119 7.30 9.77 -14.95
CA GLY A 119 6.39 9.64 -16.09
C GLY A 119 4.94 9.30 -15.70
N PHE A 120 4.66 9.00 -14.42
CA PHE A 120 3.31 8.69 -13.94
C PHE A 120 2.59 9.90 -13.32
N GLU A 121 3.28 11.04 -13.15
CA GLU A 121 2.82 12.17 -12.33
C GLU A 121 1.53 12.81 -12.84
N ASP A 122 1.19 12.62 -14.12
CA ASP A 122 -0.09 13.06 -14.71
C ASP A 122 -1.31 12.29 -14.15
N GLU A 123 -1.09 11.13 -13.52
CA GLU A 123 -2.15 10.23 -13.04
C GLU A 123 -1.96 9.80 -11.58
N LEU A 124 -0.72 9.76 -11.09
CA LEU A 124 -0.37 9.37 -9.73
C LEU A 124 0.24 10.53 -8.95
N LYS A 125 -0.19 10.71 -7.71
CA LYS A 125 0.52 11.51 -6.70
C LYS A 125 1.11 10.60 -5.64
N LEU A 126 2.35 10.83 -5.25
CA LEU A 126 3.01 10.13 -4.15
C LEU A 126 3.24 11.11 -3.00
N GLN A 127 3.03 10.66 -1.77
CA GLN A 127 3.36 11.43 -0.57
C GLN A 127 4.23 10.58 0.36
N TYR A 128 5.41 11.09 0.68
CA TYR A 128 6.30 10.48 1.66
C TYR A 128 5.90 10.84 3.09
N PHE A 129 5.97 9.87 3.99
CA PHE A 129 5.77 10.00 5.42
C PHE A 129 7.07 9.63 6.15
N PRO A 130 8.08 10.52 6.19
CA PRO A 130 9.32 10.29 6.94
C PRO A 130 9.07 10.17 8.45
N GLY A 131 7.95 10.71 8.94
CA GLY A 131 7.56 10.60 10.34
C GLY A 131 6.93 9.27 10.73
N HIS A 132 6.60 8.40 9.77
CA HIS A 132 6.10 7.06 10.03
C HIS A 132 7.26 6.11 10.40
N VAL A 133 7.04 5.19 11.34
CA VAL A 133 8.09 4.26 11.83
C VAL A 133 8.72 3.44 10.72
N ASN A 134 7.95 3.08 9.68
CA ASN A 134 8.43 2.30 8.55
C ASN A 134 8.83 3.14 7.33
N LYS A 135 8.71 4.47 7.40
CA LYS A 135 8.95 5.41 6.28
C LYS A 135 8.07 5.08 5.07
N GLU A 136 6.84 5.59 5.05
CA GLU A 136 5.84 5.15 4.09
C GLU A 136 5.61 6.12 2.93
N ILE A 137 5.20 5.60 1.77
CA ILE A 137 4.80 6.35 0.59
C ILE A 137 3.35 5.99 0.27
N ALA A 138 2.44 6.95 0.45
CA ALA A 138 1.06 6.83 0.01
C ALA A 138 0.93 7.20 -1.48
N VAL A 139 0.04 6.54 -2.20
CA VAL A 139 -0.19 6.73 -3.64
C VAL A 139 -1.65 7.11 -3.89
N LEU A 140 -1.89 8.20 -4.60
CA LEU A 140 -3.20 8.54 -5.12
C LEU A 140 -3.25 8.31 -6.62
N HIS A 141 -4.13 7.41 -7.06
CA HIS A 141 -4.57 7.39 -8.45
C HIS A 141 -5.68 8.43 -8.65
N MET A 142 -5.31 9.56 -9.24
CA MET A 142 -6.17 10.72 -9.42
C MET A 142 -7.41 10.42 -10.29
N PRO A 143 -7.29 9.72 -11.44
CA PRO A 143 -8.45 9.45 -12.30
C PRO A 143 -9.59 8.70 -11.60
N THR A 144 -9.26 7.78 -10.70
CA THR A 144 -10.26 6.97 -9.97
C THR A 144 -10.45 7.42 -8.53
N LYS A 145 -9.86 8.55 -8.12
CA LYS A 145 -9.97 9.09 -6.75
C LYS A 145 -9.66 8.04 -5.68
N THR A 146 -8.62 7.25 -5.92
CA THR A 146 -8.30 6.06 -5.11
C THR A 146 -6.95 6.25 -4.42
N LEU A 147 -6.99 6.33 -3.10
CA LEU A 147 -5.81 6.31 -2.25
C LEU A 147 -5.38 4.85 -2.01
N VAL A 148 -4.08 4.59 -2.11
CA VAL A 148 -3.45 3.31 -1.80
C VAL A 148 -2.36 3.58 -0.78
N GLU A 149 -2.37 2.82 0.30
CA GLU A 149 -1.40 2.94 1.40
C GLU A 149 -1.13 1.57 2.02
N ALA A 150 -0.10 1.47 2.84
CA ALA A 150 0.34 0.22 3.44
C ALA A 150 0.06 0.15 4.95
N ASP A 151 0.89 0.82 5.74
CA ASP A 151 0.90 0.71 7.20
C ASP A 151 0.39 2.00 7.91
N LEU A 152 -0.02 3.01 7.14
CA LEU A 152 -0.58 4.26 7.65
C LEU A 152 -1.93 4.01 8.32
N TYR A 153 -2.79 3.19 7.72
CA TYR A 153 -4.10 2.84 8.25
C TYR A 153 -4.46 1.38 7.98
N PHE A 154 -5.12 0.73 8.95
CA PHE A 154 -5.50 -0.67 8.83
C PHE A 154 -7.03 -0.76 8.91
N ASN A 155 -7.69 -1.17 7.82
CA ASN A 155 -9.15 -1.34 7.82
C ASN A 155 -9.56 -2.77 8.19
N LEU A 156 -9.15 -3.23 9.37
CA LEU A 156 -9.47 -4.57 9.84
C LEU A 156 -10.99 -4.73 10.12
N PRO A 157 -11.53 -5.96 10.06
CA PRO A 157 -10.86 -7.23 9.76
C PRO A 157 -10.47 -7.41 8.27
N PRO A 158 -9.53 -8.31 7.95
CA PRO A 158 -9.10 -8.60 6.57
C PRO A 158 -9.96 -9.71 5.95
N THR A 159 -11.26 -9.45 5.73
CA THR A 159 -12.17 -10.51 5.28
C THR A 159 -11.86 -10.98 3.87
N GLU A 160 -11.53 -10.06 2.96
CA GLU A 160 -11.19 -10.36 1.58
C GLU A 160 -9.91 -11.19 1.49
N GLN A 161 -8.87 -10.81 2.23
CA GLN A 161 -7.58 -11.51 2.21
C GLN A 161 -7.65 -12.98 2.65
N TYR A 162 -8.67 -13.36 3.40
CA TYR A 162 -8.84 -14.72 3.92
C TYR A 162 -9.96 -15.50 3.22
N SER A 163 -10.68 -14.89 2.25
CA SER A 163 -11.92 -15.45 1.71
C SER A 163 -11.74 -16.74 0.89
N LYS A 164 -10.52 -17.05 0.45
CA LYS A 164 -10.16 -18.30 -0.25
C LYS A 164 -9.50 -19.35 0.67
N THR A 165 -9.40 -19.08 1.96
CA THR A 165 -8.70 -19.96 2.92
C THR A 165 -9.70 -20.57 3.92
N SER A 166 -9.28 -21.64 4.61
CA SER A 166 -10.01 -22.16 5.78
C SER A 166 -9.63 -21.46 7.09
N GLN A 167 -8.70 -20.50 7.05
CA GLN A 167 -8.24 -19.76 8.21
C GLN A 167 -9.21 -18.63 8.58
N SER A 168 -9.30 -18.31 9.87
CA SER A 168 -10.11 -17.20 10.36
C SER A 168 -9.43 -15.85 10.10
N SER A 169 -10.18 -14.87 9.58
CA SER A 169 -9.79 -13.46 9.51
C SER A 169 -9.94 -12.73 10.86
N GLN A 170 -10.57 -13.37 11.84
CA GLN A 170 -10.72 -12.86 13.21
C GLN A 170 -9.62 -13.44 14.09
N PRO A 171 -8.94 -12.62 14.90
CA PRO A 171 -8.04 -13.14 15.91
C PRO A 171 -8.82 -13.83 17.03
N ILE A 172 -8.15 -14.73 17.74
CA ILE A 172 -8.70 -15.44 18.90
C ILE A 172 -8.99 -14.47 20.07
N TRP A 173 -9.98 -14.79 20.90
CA TRP A 173 -10.22 -14.05 22.14
C TRP A 173 -8.99 -14.12 23.06
N PRO A 174 -8.51 -13.01 23.66
CA PRO A 174 -9.10 -11.66 23.69
C PRO A 174 -8.56 -10.67 22.64
N LEU A 175 -7.71 -11.10 21.69
CA LEU A 175 -7.12 -10.21 20.66
C LEU A 175 -8.18 -9.56 19.75
N SER A 176 -9.38 -10.13 19.62
CA SER A 176 -10.48 -9.53 18.86
C SER A 176 -10.94 -8.17 19.40
N LEU A 177 -10.76 -7.92 20.70
CA LEU A 177 -11.02 -6.63 21.33
C LEU A 177 -10.00 -5.56 20.90
N LEU A 178 -8.77 -5.96 20.53
CA LEU A 178 -7.75 -5.04 20.03
C LEU A 178 -8.07 -4.61 18.60
N GLN A 179 -8.61 -5.50 17.77
CA GLN A 179 -8.89 -5.24 16.35
C GLN A 179 -9.89 -4.10 16.13
N SER A 180 -10.91 -3.96 16.99
CA SER A 180 -11.88 -2.86 16.90
C SER A 180 -11.29 -1.50 17.32
N GLY A 181 -10.37 -1.48 18.28
CA GLY A 181 -9.66 -0.27 18.74
C GLY A 181 -8.49 0.16 17.84
N MET A 182 -7.99 -0.74 16.99
CA MET A 182 -6.80 -0.51 16.17
C MET A 182 -6.98 0.57 15.09
N LYS A 183 -8.19 0.77 14.54
CA LYS A 183 -8.43 1.71 13.44
C LYS A 183 -7.91 3.13 13.72
N ASN A 184 -8.13 3.64 14.94
CA ASN A 184 -7.67 4.96 15.36
C ASN A 184 -6.34 4.93 16.13
N ALA A 185 -5.87 3.74 16.52
CA ALA A 185 -4.64 3.57 17.27
C ALA A 185 -3.42 3.47 16.35
N ILE A 186 -3.54 2.86 15.17
CA ILE A 186 -2.40 2.65 14.25
C ILE A 186 -1.66 3.95 13.94
N PRO A 187 -2.32 5.02 13.42
CA PRO A 187 -1.62 6.28 13.14
C PRO A 187 -0.87 6.87 14.34
N ARG A 188 -1.43 6.73 15.56
CA ARG A 188 -0.83 7.22 16.81
C ARG A 188 0.38 6.39 17.25
N LEU A 189 0.33 5.07 17.05
CA LEU A 189 1.38 4.14 17.48
C LEU A 189 2.57 4.15 16.51
N THR A 190 2.30 4.35 15.22
CA THR A 190 3.31 4.27 14.16
C THR A 190 3.92 5.62 13.78
N GLY A 191 3.24 6.74 14.02
CA GLY A 191 3.82 8.07 13.84
C GLY A 191 4.85 8.43 14.93
N LYS A 192 6.12 8.52 14.56
CA LYS A 192 7.25 8.80 15.47
C LYS A 192 7.67 10.27 15.48
N ASP A 193 7.47 10.97 14.37
CA ASP A 193 7.64 12.43 14.28
C ASP A 193 6.28 13.08 14.03
N LYS A 194 5.73 13.73 15.06
CA LYS A 194 4.40 14.35 14.99
C LYS A 194 4.33 15.51 14.02
N ALA A 195 5.41 16.28 13.86
CA ALA A 195 5.41 17.45 13.00
C ALA A 195 5.43 17.03 11.53
N ALA A 196 6.28 16.05 11.18
CA ALA A 196 6.29 15.45 9.86
C ALA A 196 4.94 14.78 9.55
N MET A 197 4.43 13.93 10.44
CA MET A 197 3.11 13.29 10.27
C MET A 197 2.00 14.33 10.07
N SER A 198 1.97 15.42 10.86
CA SER A 198 0.98 16.50 10.69
C SER A 198 1.04 17.13 9.31
N ARG A 199 2.22 17.51 8.85
CA ARG A 199 2.41 18.09 7.50
C ARG A 199 1.91 17.13 6.42
N ASP A 200 2.38 15.88 6.47
CA ASP A 200 2.17 14.93 5.37
C ASP A 200 0.73 14.39 5.36
N THR A 201 0.12 14.20 6.53
CA THR A 201 -1.32 13.90 6.65
C THR A 201 -2.17 15.02 6.08
N LYS A 202 -1.83 16.30 6.34
CA LYS A 202 -2.58 17.45 5.79
C LYS A 202 -2.49 17.51 4.26
N ILE A 203 -1.33 17.15 3.68
CA ILE A 203 -1.17 17.07 2.23
C ILE A 203 -2.11 16.02 1.64
N VAL A 204 -2.10 14.79 2.17
CA VAL A 204 -3.00 13.73 1.70
C VAL A 204 -4.46 14.11 1.94
N ALA A 205 -4.79 14.72 3.08
CA ALA A 205 -6.14 15.19 3.38
C ALA A 205 -6.65 16.24 2.36
N ALA A 206 -5.77 17.00 1.72
CA ALA A 206 -6.11 17.95 0.68
C ALA A 206 -6.31 17.33 -0.72
N TRP A 207 -5.92 16.08 -0.93
CA TRP A 207 -6.14 15.38 -2.21
C TRP A 207 -7.62 15.07 -2.46
N ASP A 208 -8.04 14.86 -3.70
CA ASP A 208 -9.41 14.46 -4.04
C ASP A 208 -9.50 12.93 -4.16
N PHE A 209 -9.92 12.26 -3.09
CA PHE A 209 -10.10 10.80 -3.05
C PHE A 209 -11.39 10.41 -2.31
N ASP A 210 -11.99 9.29 -2.73
CA ASP A 210 -13.20 8.72 -2.12
C ASP A 210 -13.06 7.22 -1.79
N ARG A 211 -12.12 6.52 -2.44
CA ARG A 211 -11.75 5.13 -2.15
C ARG A 211 -10.40 5.07 -1.44
N LEU A 212 -10.23 4.13 -0.51
CA LEU A 212 -8.94 3.78 0.12
C LEU A 212 -8.70 2.27 0.08
N ILE A 213 -7.57 1.87 -0.47
CA ILE A 213 -7.08 0.50 -0.55
C ILE A 213 -5.87 0.37 0.40
N PRO A 214 -6.04 -0.20 1.60
CA PRO A 214 -4.92 -0.44 2.51
C PRO A 214 -4.16 -1.71 2.10
N CYS A 215 -2.92 -1.93 2.54
CA CYS A 215 -2.31 -3.27 2.46
C CYS A 215 -2.97 -4.25 3.44
N HIS A 216 -3.46 -3.72 4.57
CA HIS A 216 -4.02 -4.47 5.68
C HIS A 216 -5.50 -4.16 5.92
N GLY A 217 -6.35 -5.19 5.82
CA GLY A 217 -7.79 -5.05 5.96
C GLY A 217 -8.56 -4.84 4.65
N ASP A 218 -9.86 -4.63 4.75
CA ASP A 218 -10.77 -4.53 3.61
C ASP A 218 -10.69 -3.17 2.92
N VAL A 219 -11.04 -3.12 1.63
CA VAL A 219 -11.10 -1.88 0.86
C VAL A 219 -12.25 -0.99 1.37
N ILE A 220 -11.99 0.30 1.51
CA ILE A 220 -13.03 1.32 1.73
C ILE A 220 -13.46 1.84 0.37
N GLU A 221 -14.59 1.36 -0.14
CA GLU A 221 -15.05 1.66 -1.51
C GLU A 221 -15.47 3.12 -1.71
N THR A 222 -16.07 3.75 -0.69
CA THR A 222 -16.56 5.14 -0.70
C THR A 222 -16.45 5.76 0.68
N GLY A 223 -16.41 7.09 0.78
CA GLY A 223 -16.34 7.82 2.05
C GLY A 223 -14.95 7.78 2.71
N ALA A 224 -13.92 7.35 1.98
CA ALA A 224 -12.57 7.22 2.52
C ALA A 224 -12.00 8.55 3.02
N LYS A 225 -12.43 9.68 2.45
CA LYS A 225 -12.04 11.01 2.93
C LYS A 225 -12.34 11.19 4.41
N GLN A 226 -13.57 10.85 4.83
CA GLN A 226 -13.97 11.00 6.23
C GLN A 226 -13.19 10.04 7.12
N VAL A 227 -12.98 8.79 6.68
CA VAL A 227 -12.19 7.81 7.42
C VAL A 227 -10.76 8.31 7.66
N TRP A 228 -10.12 8.91 6.65
CA TRP A 228 -8.80 9.51 6.79
C TRP A 228 -8.80 10.66 7.82
N LEU A 229 -9.77 11.56 7.74
CA LEU A 229 -9.88 12.69 8.67
C LEU A 229 -10.05 12.22 10.12
N ASP A 230 -10.86 11.19 10.34
CA ASP A 230 -11.11 10.65 11.67
C ASP A 230 -9.90 9.89 12.22
N ALA A 231 -9.29 9.02 11.42
CA ALA A 231 -8.16 8.20 11.83
C ALA A 231 -6.92 9.05 12.15
N PHE A 232 -6.68 10.12 11.38
CA PHE A 232 -5.52 11.00 11.54
C PHE A 232 -5.83 12.31 12.25
N LYS A 233 -6.99 12.43 12.92
CA LYS A 233 -7.42 13.64 13.64
C LYS A 233 -6.33 14.25 14.54
N VAL A 234 -5.59 13.39 15.25
CA VAL A 234 -4.47 13.80 16.13
C VAL A 234 -3.36 14.59 15.42
N TYR A 235 -3.23 14.46 14.10
CA TYR A 235 -2.25 15.15 13.28
C TYR A 235 -2.84 16.32 12.49
N LEU A 236 -4.17 16.37 12.37
CA LEU A 236 -4.90 17.42 11.64
C LEU A 236 -5.27 18.61 12.52
N ASP A 237 -5.60 18.36 13.79
CA ASP A 237 -6.09 19.37 14.75
C ASP A 237 -4.98 20.25 15.37
N ASN A 238 -3.70 19.99 15.04
CA ASN A 238 -2.55 20.75 15.56
C ASN A 238 -2.06 21.83 14.59
#